data_AF-A0A1V2IFG5-F1
#
_entry.id   AF-A0A1V2IFG5-F1
#
_cell.length_a   1.000
_cell.length_b   1.000
_cell.length_c   1.000
_cell.angle_alpha   90.00
_cell.angle_beta   90.00
_cell.angle_gamma   90.00
#
_symmetry.space_group_name_H-M   'P 1'
#
loop_
_entity.id
_entity.type
_entity.pdbx_description
1 polymer ?
#
loop_
_entity_poly.entity_id
_entity_poly.type
_entity_poly.pdbx_seq_one_letter_code
_entity_poly.pdbx_strand_id
1 'polypeptide(L)'
;MPEQISDHLDSVGSGWHPLLVRLHEQLLTVSPTYSVQQVKEKYGTLRVQLYTGVLRHLNMGNTDWPDPDESARYKAEDDPAMALIHAAEQESAGICEACGNPGEPRQRAWIKTLCADCAAHR
;
A
#
# COMPACT_ATOMS: atom_id res chain seq x y z
N MET A 1 17.72 -2.01 -5.84
CA MET A 1 16.47 -1.59 -6.50
C MET A 1 15.48 -1.35 -5.38
N PRO A 2 14.80 -0.19 -5.34
CA PRO A 2 13.81 0.07 -4.29
C PRO A 2 12.74 -1.02 -4.30
N GLU A 3 12.35 -1.50 -3.12
CA GLU A 3 11.30 -2.51 -2.98
C GLU A 3 9.95 -1.95 -3.46
N GLN A 4 9.22 -2.75 -4.23
CA GLN A 4 7.92 -2.39 -4.81
C GLN A 4 6.81 -3.25 -4.20
N ILE A 5 5.56 -2.90 -4.50
CA ILE A 5 4.38 -3.59 -3.92
C ILE A 5 4.40 -5.11 -4.18
N SER A 6 4.88 -5.53 -5.35
CA SER A 6 5.02 -6.95 -5.72
C SER A 6 5.86 -7.74 -4.73
N ASP A 7 6.84 -7.09 -4.08
CA ASP A 7 7.77 -7.72 -3.15
C ASP A 7 7.14 -7.95 -1.76
N HIS A 8 5.94 -7.42 -1.52
CA HIS A 8 5.27 -7.43 -0.21
C HIS A 8 3.92 -8.17 -0.18
N LEU A 9 3.51 -8.84 -1.27
CA LEU A 9 2.19 -9.49 -1.34
C LEU A 9 1.95 -10.45 -0.16
N ASP A 10 2.95 -11.25 0.20
CA ASP A 10 2.87 -12.23 1.29
C ASP A 10 2.76 -11.60 2.70
N SER A 11 2.87 -10.28 2.82
CA SER A 11 2.72 -9.56 4.10
C SER A 11 1.26 -9.36 4.52
N VAL A 12 0.31 -9.64 3.63
CA VAL A 12 -1.12 -9.46 3.86
C VAL A 12 -1.93 -10.65 3.35
N GLY A 13 -3.24 -10.64 3.61
CA GLY A 13 -4.11 -11.70 3.11
C GLY A 13 -4.27 -11.67 1.58
N SER A 14 -4.31 -12.86 0.98
CA SER A 14 -4.41 -13.05 -0.48
C SER A 14 -5.61 -12.40 -1.15
N GLY A 15 -6.67 -12.13 -0.38
CA GLY A 15 -7.85 -11.42 -0.87
C GLY A 15 -7.56 -9.98 -1.31
N TRP A 16 -6.49 -9.36 -0.81
CA TRP A 16 -6.08 -8.02 -1.22
C TRP A 16 -5.03 -8.00 -2.33
N HIS A 17 -4.51 -9.14 -2.77
CA HIS A 17 -3.49 -9.17 -3.84
C HIS A 17 -3.95 -8.51 -5.14
N PRO A 18 -5.18 -8.72 -5.65
CA PRO A 18 -5.64 -8.06 -6.87
C PRO A 18 -5.69 -6.53 -6.73
N LEU A 19 -6.07 -6.03 -5.55
CA LEU A 19 -6.08 -4.61 -5.23
C LEU A 19 -4.64 -4.03 -5.22
N LEU A 20 -3.68 -4.75 -4.62
CA LEU A 20 -2.28 -4.36 -4.60
C LEU A 20 -1.63 -4.37 -5.98
N VAL A 21 -1.92 -5.37 -6.83
CA VAL A 21 -1.43 -5.44 -8.21
C VAL A 21 -1.97 -4.25 -9.02
N ARG A 22 -3.27 -3.95 -8.92
CA ARG A 22 -3.86 -2.79 -9.58
C ARG A 22 -3.25 -1.47 -9.08
N LEU A 23 -3.03 -1.35 -7.76
CA LEU A 23 -2.38 -0.18 -7.18
C LEU A 23 -0.94 -0.02 -7.71
N HIS A 24 -0.18 -1.11 -7.81
CA HIS A 24 1.17 -1.10 -8.39
C HIS A 24 1.17 -0.55 -9.82
N GLU A 25 0.29 -1.06 -10.69
CA GLU A 25 0.17 -0.58 -12.07
C GLU A 25 -0.16 0.92 -12.12
N GLN A 26 -1.10 1.38 -11.29
CA GLN A 26 -1.45 2.80 -11.22
C GLN A 26 -0.30 3.65 -10.69
N LEU A 27 0.43 3.18 -9.67
CA LEU A 27 1.59 3.91 -9.12
C LEU A 27 2.69 4.07 -10.16
N LEU A 28 2.98 3.05 -10.97
CA LEU A 28 3.98 3.15 -12.03
C LEU A 28 3.66 4.23 -13.08
N THR A 29 2.39 4.63 -13.22
CA THR A 29 2.01 5.71 -14.15
C THR A 29 2.29 7.12 -13.61
N VAL A 30 2.27 7.31 -12.29
CA VAL A 30 2.38 8.65 -11.67
C VAL A 30 3.67 8.85 -10.88
N SER A 31 4.25 7.77 -10.34
CA SER A 31 5.54 7.76 -9.66
C SER A 31 6.33 6.51 -10.06
N PRO A 32 7.00 6.52 -11.22
CA PRO A 32 7.76 5.36 -11.69
C PRO A 32 8.90 4.95 -10.76
N THR A 33 9.37 5.88 -9.91
CA THR A 33 10.50 5.65 -9.00
C THR A 33 10.06 5.44 -7.54
N TYR A 34 8.79 5.12 -7.30
CA TYR A 34 8.26 4.90 -5.96
C TYR A 34 8.97 3.72 -5.26
N SER A 35 9.06 3.80 -3.93
CA SER A 35 9.57 2.70 -3.10
C SER A 35 8.65 2.48 -1.91
N VAL A 36 8.36 1.22 -1.63
CA VAL A 36 7.57 0.83 -0.48
C VAL A 36 8.47 0.81 0.76
N GLN A 37 7.95 1.40 1.84
CA GLN A 37 8.49 1.24 3.19
C GLN A 37 7.80 0.08 3.92
N GLN A 38 6.48 -0.03 3.76
CA GLN A 38 5.71 -1.09 4.41
C GLN A 38 4.38 -1.37 3.73
N VAL A 39 4.00 -2.64 3.69
CA VAL A 39 2.62 -3.11 3.45
C VAL A 39 2.18 -3.93 4.66
N LYS A 40 0.99 -3.65 5.22
CA LYS A 40 0.48 -4.37 6.38
C LYS A 40 -1.04 -4.31 6.51
N GLU A 41 -1.59 -5.23 7.29
CA GLU A 41 -2.93 -5.12 7.87
C GLU A 41 -2.93 -4.13 9.04
N LYS A 42 -3.93 -3.23 9.10
CA LYS A 42 -4.16 -2.38 10.27
C LYS A 42 -5.64 -2.03 10.40
N TYR A 43 -6.23 -2.34 11.56
CA TYR A 43 -7.63 -2.01 11.88
C TYR A 43 -8.64 -2.50 10.82
N GLY A 44 -8.47 -3.72 10.30
CA GLY A 44 -9.33 -4.28 9.26
C GLY A 44 -9.13 -3.68 7.87
N THR A 45 -8.07 -2.90 7.66
CA THR A 45 -7.77 -2.27 6.36
C THR A 45 -6.34 -2.58 5.94
N LEU A 46 -6.10 -2.52 4.63
CA LEU A 46 -4.77 -2.45 4.06
C LEU A 46 -4.11 -1.13 4.46
N ARG A 47 -2.80 -1.16 4.74
CA ARG A 47 -1.96 0.03 4.83
C ARG A 47 -0.74 -0.10 3.93
N VAL A 48 -0.51 0.92 3.13
CA VAL A 48 0.66 1.04 2.25
C VAL A 48 1.39 2.34 2.59
N GLN A 49 2.67 2.22 2.91
CA GLN A 49 3.52 3.35 3.25
C GLN A 49 4.66 3.38 2.24
N LEU A 50 4.85 4.51 1.57
CA LEU A 50 5.97 4.75 0.67
C LEU A 50 7.06 5.53 1.38
N TYR A 51 8.30 5.36 0.94
CA TYR A 51 9.34 6.35 1.18
C TYR A 51 9.04 7.61 0.37
N THR A 52 8.96 8.76 1.04
CA THR A 52 8.65 10.07 0.42
C THR A 52 9.70 11.12 0.82
N GLY A 53 9.79 12.20 0.04
CA GLY A 53 10.71 13.31 0.29
C GLY A 53 12.16 12.90 0.61
N VAL A 54 12.70 13.37 1.74
CA VAL A 54 14.08 13.05 2.15
C VAL A 54 14.30 11.56 2.38
N LEU A 55 13.31 10.86 2.94
CA LEU A 55 13.45 9.42 3.18
C LEU A 55 13.54 8.65 1.86
N ARG A 56 12.81 9.10 0.82
CA ARG A 56 12.94 8.57 -0.53
C ARG A 56 14.33 8.80 -1.09
N HIS A 57 14.86 10.01 -0.96
CA HIS A 57 16.22 10.36 -1.40
C HIS A 57 17.27 9.44 -0.79
N LEU A 58 17.22 9.25 0.53
CA LEU A 58 18.13 8.36 1.25
C LEU A 58 17.93 6.89 0.85
N ASN A 59 16.68 6.46 0.68
CA ASN A 59 16.36 5.09 0.27
C ASN A 59 16.81 4.77 -1.17
N MET A 60 16.93 5.77 -2.03
CA MET A 60 17.53 5.61 -3.37
C MET A 60 19.06 5.48 -3.34
N GLY A 61 19.68 5.54 -2.16
CA GLY A 61 21.12 5.38 -1.96
C GLY A 61 21.90 6.70 -1.95
N ASN A 62 21.21 7.84 -2.03
CA ASN A 62 21.87 9.13 -1.88
C ASN A 62 22.26 9.37 -0.42
N THR A 63 23.38 10.03 -0.19
CA THR A 63 23.94 10.27 1.16
C THR A 63 23.85 11.72 1.59
N ASP A 64 23.33 12.59 0.73
CA ASP A 64 23.16 14.02 0.94
C ASP A 64 21.69 14.40 1.08
N TRP A 65 21.40 15.70 1.06
CA TRP A 65 20.05 16.25 1.14
C TRP A 65 19.62 16.70 -0.27
N PRO A 66 18.41 16.37 -0.74
CA PRO A 66 18.02 16.72 -2.09
C PRO A 66 17.99 18.22 -2.27
N ASP A 67 18.43 18.68 -3.44
CA ASP A 67 18.30 20.08 -3.80
C ASP A 67 16.80 20.48 -3.96
N PRO A 68 16.49 21.78 -4.08
CA PRO A 68 15.10 22.24 -4.22
C PRO A 68 14.36 21.66 -5.43
N ASP A 69 15.05 21.43 -6.55
CA ASP A 69 14.45 20.91 -7.77
C ASP A 69 14.16 19.40 -7.63
N GLU A 70 15.08 18.65 -7.03
CA GLU A 70 14.87 17.26 -6.61
C GLU A 70 13.68 17.10 -5.68
N SER A 71 13.62 17.93 -4.63
CA SER A 71 12.52 17.94 -3.67
C SER A 71 11.18 18.24 -4.35
N ALA A 72 11.16 19.17 -5.30
CA ALA A 72 9.96 19.49 -6.09
C ALA A 72 9.53 18.32 -6.98
N ARG A 73 10.47 17.61 -7.60
CA ARG A 73 10.17 16.40 -8.41
C ARG A 73 9.59 15.28 -7.57
N TYR A 74 10.20 14.96 -6.42
CA TYR A 74 9.66 13.94 -5.52
C TYR A 74 8.25 14.28 -5.07
N LYS A 75 8.01 15.55 -4.70
CA LYS A 75 6.67 15.99 -4.32
C LYS A 75 5.64 15.83 -5.45
N ALA A 76 6.02 16.18 -6.68
CA ALA A 76 5.15 16.07 -7.84
C ALA A 76 4.75 14.61 -8.16
N GLU A 77 5.61 13.65 -7.83
CA GLU A 77 5.30 12.21 -7.93
C GLU A 77 4.55 11.66 -6.70
N ASP A 78 4.96 12.06 -5.50
CA ASP A 78 4.41 11.56 -4.22
C ASP A 78 2.94 11.97 -4.05
N ASP A 79 2.56 13.20 -4.41
CA ASP A 79 1.19 13.71 -4.24
C ASP A 79 0.12 12.83 -4.94
N PRO A 80 0.20 12.53 -6.26
CA PRO A 80 -0.76 11.64 -6.91
C PRO A 80 -0.63 10.19 -6.42
N ALA A 81 0.56 9.71 -6.07
CA ALA A 81 0.76 8.37 -5.52
C ALA A 81 0.01 8.18 -4.19
N MET A 82 0.05 9.17 -3.31
CA MET A 82 -0.67 9.16 -2.04
C MET A 82 -2.19 9.13 -2.23
N ALA A 83 -2.71 9.79 -3.26
CA ALA A 83 -4.13 9.75 -3.59
C ALA A 83 -4.58 8.33 -4.01
N LEU A 84 -3.78 7.64 -4.83
CA LEU A 84 -4.04 6.25 -5.26
C LEU A 84 -3.99 5.28 -4.07
N ILE A 85 -2.98 5.42 -3.20
CA ILE A 85 -2.87 4.63 -1.98
C ILE A 85 -4.10 4.82 -1.11
N HIS A 86 -4.51 6.07 -0.88
CA HIS A 86 -5.66 6.37 -0.04
C HIS A 86 -6.96 5.72 -0.57
N ALA A 87 -7.17 5.75 -1.89
CA ALA A 87 -8.30 5.09 -2.53
C ALA A 87 -8.26 3.56 -2.32
N ALA A 88 -7.09 2.93 -2.51
CA ALA A 88 -6.93 1.49 -2.28
C ALA A 88 -7.13 1.10 -0.81
N GLU A 89 -6.59 1.87 0.14
CA GLU A 89 -6.80 1.63 1.57
C GLU A 89 -8.29 1.70 1.94
N GLN A 90 -9.03 2.66 1.40
CA GLN A 90 -10.48 2.73 1.60
C GLN A 90 -11.22 1.53 1.00
N GLU A 91 -10.87 1.13 -0.23
CA GLU A 91 -11.50 -0.01 -0.90
C GLU A 91 -11.29 -1.32 -0.14
N SER A 92 -10.10 -1.49 0.46
CA SER A 92 -9.76 -2.69 1.24
C SER A 92 -10.72 -2.94 2.42
N ALA A 93 -11.35 -1.89 2.96
CA ALA A 93 -12.27 -1.99 4.09
C ALA A 93 -13.55 -2.78 3.79
N GLY A 94 -13.87 -2.98 2.50
CA GLY A 94 -15.01 -3.77 2.02
C GLY A 94 -14.62 -5.10 1.37
N ILE A 95 -13.33 -5.46 1.38
CA ILE A 95 -12.81 -6.66 0.73
C ILE A 95 -12.35 -7.64 1.79
N CYS A 96 -12.87 -8.88 1.75
CA CYS A 96 -12.41 -9.97 2.58
C CYS A 96 -10.91 -10.20 2.36
N GLU A 97 -10.10 -9.97 3.39
CA GLU A 97 -8.64 -10.10 3.31
C GLU A 97 -8.20 -11.53 2.96
N ALA A 98 -9.03 -12.54 3.21
CA ALA A 98 -8.70 -13.93 2.95
C ALA A 98 -8.97 -14.36 1.50
N CYS A 99 -10.13 -14.01 0.94
CA CYS A 99 -10.57 -14.55 -0.35
C CYS A 99 -10.88 -13.50 -1.43
N GLY A 100 -10.95 -12.21 -1.09
CA GLY A 100 -11.19 -11.13 -2.04
C GLY A 100 -12.67 -10.82 -2.34
N ASN A 101 -13.60 -11.64 -1.85
CA ASN A 101 -15.04 -11.36 -1.93
C ASN A 101 -15.43 -10.17 -1.04
N PRO A 102 -16.63 -9.57 -1.23
CA PRO A 102 -17.14 -8.57 -0.31
C PRO A 102 -17.09 -9.04 1.15
N GLY A 103 -16.54 -8.21 2.02
CA GLY A 103 -16.35 -8.49 3.43
C GLY A 103 -16.72 -7.29 4.28
N GLU A 104 -16.89 -7.53 5.57
CA GLU A 104 -17.19 -6.49 6.54
C GLU A 104 -16.17 -6.54 7.69
N PRO A 105 -15.88 -5.39 8.35
CA PRO A 105 -15.05 -5.37 9.54
C PRO A 105 -15.67 -6.22 10.65
N ARG A 106 -14.92 -7.21 11.13
CA ARG A 106 -15.32 -8.10 12.22
C ARG A 106 -14.35 -7.94 13.38
N GLN A 107 -14.90 -7.67 14.56
CA GLN A 107 -14.13 -7.62 15.79
C GLN A 107 -13.95 -9.05 16.33
N ARG A 108 -12.68 -9.49 16.35
CA ARG A 108 -12.25 -10.73 17.01
C ARG A 108 -11.15 -10.36 18.03
N ALA A 109 -10.03 -11.07 18.05
CA ALA A 109 -8.81 -10.63 18.76
C ALA A 109 -8.23 -9.36 18.12
N TRP A 110 -8.30 -9.26 16.79
CA TRP A 110 -7.98 -8.08 15.99
C TRP A 110 -9.12 -7.78 15.03
N ILE A 111 -9.25 -6.53 14.60
CA ILE A 111 -10.23 -6.14 13.58
C ILE A 111 -9.73 -6.62 12.23
N LYS A 112 -10.54 -7.45 11.57
CA LYS A 112 -10.27 -8.02 10.24
C LYS A 112 -11.47 -7.83 9.34
N THR A 113 -11.25 -7.54 8.06
CA THR A 113 -12.35 -7.49 7.08
C THR A 113 -12.51 -8.85 6.45
N LEU A 114 -13.64 -9.52 6.72
CA LEU A 114 -13.89 -10.90 6.29
C LEU A 114 -15.35 -11.07 5.83
N CYS A 115 -15.56 -11.88 4.79
CA CYS A 115 -16.87 -12.40 4.46
C CYS A 115 -17.37 -13.37 5.53
N ALA A 116 -18.67 -13.70 5.53
CA ALA A 116 -19.26 -14.61 6.52
C ALA A 116 -18.56 -15.98 6.54
N ASP A 117 -18.28 -16.56 5.37
CA ASP A 117 -17.67 -17.88 5.24
C ASP A 117 -16.23 -17.90 5.79
N CYS A 118 -15.37 -16.98 5.35
CA CYS A 118 -14.00 -16.89 5.87
C CYS A 118 -13.97 -16.54 7.37
N ALA A 119 -14.95 -15.81 7.87
CA ALA A 119 -15.07 -15.52 9.29
C ALA A 119 -15.49 -16.74 10.13
N ALA A 120 -16.17 -17.72 9.53
CA ALA A 120 -16.56 -18.95 10.21
C ALA A 120 -15.41 -19.97 10.31
N HIS A 121 -14.42 -19.88 9.42
CA HIS A 121 -13.30 -20.83 9.31
C HIS A 121 -11.95 -20.28 9.81
N ARG A 122 -11.95 -19.10 10.45
CA ARG A 122 -10.78 -18.47 11.08
C ARG A 122 -10.98 -18.25 12.57
#